data_AF-G5J4C6-F1
#
_entry.id   AF-G5J4C6-F1
#
_cell.length_a   1.000
_cell.length_b   1.000
_cell.length_c   1.000
_cell.angle_alpha   90.00
_cell.angle_beta   90.00
_cell.angle_gamma   90.00
#
_symmetry.space_group_name_H-M   'P 1'
#
loop_
_entity.id
_entity.type
_entity.pdbx_description
1 polymer ?
#
loop_
_entity_poly.entity_id
_entity_poly.type
_entity_poly.pdbx_seq_one_letter_code
_entity_poly.pdbx_strand_id
1 'polypeptide(L)'
;MMTFEQIKATLSDKWLDYYQINRCWIQPLMDSKNCWYNTPDGGKRPSAEIILGAITALEPKLSFWMPPFCELSSDYNNLIKVLGLNFNPETELKKREEERAKNPQLNSSDTDEIERIRQQLQKGEL
;
A
#
# COMPACT_ATOMS: atom_id res chain seq x y z
N MET A 1 -10.99 -1.82 20.17
CA MET A 1 -10.69 -2.84 19.13
C MET A 1 -10.97 -2.21 17.77
N MET A 2 -10.10 -2.38 16.77
CA MET A 2 -10.40 -1.87 15.42
C MET A 2 -11.43 -2.77 14.74
N THR A 3 -12.37 -2.18 14.02
CA THR A 3 -13.32 -2.91 13.17
C THR A 3 -12.63 -3.42 11.90
N PHE A 4 -13.26 -4.37 11.20
CA PHE A 4 -12.78 -4.83 9.90
C PHE A 4 -12.63 -3.67 8.90
N GLU A 5 -13.60 -2.75 8.85
CA GLU A 5 -13.54 -1.59 7.95
C GLU A 5 -12.39 -0.63 8.30
N GLN A 6 -12.12 -0.43 9.59
CA GLN A 6 -10.97 0.36 10.02
C GLN A 6 -9.63 -0.29 9.63
N ILE A 7 -9.55 -1.62 9.72
CA ILE A 7 -8.38 -2.38 9.25
C ILE A 7 -8.24 -2.20 7.73
N LYS A 8 -9.31 -2.49 6.98
CA LYS A 8 -9.38 -2.43 5.52
C LYS A 8 -8.96 -1.07 4.97
N ALA A 9 -9.39 0.03 5.60
CA ALA A 9 -9.03 1.39 5.20
C ALA A 9 -7.50 1.64 5.18
N THR A 10 -6.72 0.88 5.93
CA THR A 10 -5.26 1.03 6.00
C THR A 10 -4.48 0.08 5.09
N LEU A 11 -5.14 -0.93 4.50
CA LEU A 11 -4.44 -2.02 3.81
C LEU A 11 -3.81 -1.57 2.49
N SER A 12 -4.50 -0.73 1.73
CA SER A 12 -3.98 -0.19 0.47
C SER A 12 -2.64 0.49 0.71
N ASP A 13 -2.57 1.31 1.76
CA ASP A 13 -1.35 2.06 2.04
C ASP A 13 -0.18 1.18 2.43
N LYS A 14 -0.41 0.26 3.36
CA LYS A 14 0.57 -0.74 3.79
C LYS A 14 1.06 -1.60 2.61
N TRP A 15 0.15 -2.05 1.75
CA TRP A 15 0.50 -2.86 0.60
C TRP A 15 1.37 -2.09 -0.39
N LEU A 16 1.00 -0.85 -0.72
CA LEU A 16 1.76 -0.02 -1.65
C LEU A 16 3.15 0.32 -1.14
N ASP A 17 3.28 0.65 0.14
CA ASP A 17 4.57 0.94 0.76
C ASP A 17 5.48 -0.30 0.75
N TYR A 18 4.92 -1.47 1.13
CA TYR A 18 5.65 -2.74 1.06
C TYR A 18 6.06 -3.08 -0.36
N TYR A 19 5.15 -2.97 -1.32
CA TYR A 19 5.42 -3.27 -2.72
C TYR A 19 6.49 -2.34 -3.29
N GLN A 20 6.46 -1.04 -2.97
CA GLN A 20 7.47 -0.07 -3.42
C GLN A 20 8.86 -0.45 -2.93
N ILE A 21 9.00 -0.78 -1.64
CA ILE A 21 10.28 -1.18 -1.02
C ILE A 21 10.79 -2.49 -1.60
N ASN A 22 9.89 -3.44 -1.87
CA ASN A 22 10.21 -4.82 -2.25
C ASN A 22 10.10 -5.09 -3.75
N ARG A 23 9.86 -4.05 -4.56
CA ARG A 23 9.61 -4.15 -6.01
C ARG A 23 10.70 -4.94 -6.73
N CYS A 24 11.95 -4.76 -6.30
CA CYS A 24 13.14 -5.36 -6.91
C CYS A 24 13.14 -6.90 -6.94
N TRP A 25 12.46 -7.57 -6.00
CA TRP A 25 12.35 -9.03 -6.00
C TRP A 25 10.92 -9.51 -6.32
N ILE A 26 9.89 -8.73 -6.00
CA ILE A 26 8.50 -9.09 -6.32
C ILE A 26 8.33 -9.19 -7.84
N GLN A 27 8.80 -8.20 -8.60
CA GLN A 27 8.62 -8.20 -10.06
C GLN A 27 9.29 -9.42 -10.73
N PRO A 28 10.59 -9.71 -10.52
CA PRO A 28 11.22 -10.91 -11.10
C PRO A 28 10.57 -12.23 -10.64
N LEU A 29 10.11 -12.31 -9.38
CA LEU A 29 9.40 -13.49 -8.90
C LEU A 29 8.09 -13.70 -9.66
N MET A 30 7.29 -12.65 -9.84
CA MET A 30 6.02 -12.73 -10.57
C MET A 30 6.21 -13.03 -12.05
N ASP A 31 7.23 -12.42 -12.68
CA ASP A 31 7.58 -12.67 -14.07
C ASP A 31 8.06 -14.12 -14.28
N SER A 32 8.97 -14.61 -13.43
CA SER A 32 9.52 -15.97 -13.56
C SER A 32 8.52 -17.09 -13.29
N LYS A 33 7.50 -16.83 -12.45
CA LYS A 33 6.46 -17.80 -12.10
C LYS A 33 5.15 -17.60 -12.87
N ASN A 34 5.08 -16.59 -13.74
CA ASN A 34 3.86 -16.18 -14.44
C ASN A 34 2.67 -15.98 -13.48
N CYS A 35 2.93 -15.34 -12.33
CA CYS A 35 1.97 -15.17 -11.23
C CYS A 35 1.33 -13.77 -11.20
N TRP A 36 1.23 -13.12 -12.36
CA TRP A 36 0.52 -11.86 -12.52
C TRP A 36 -0.97 -12.08 -12.77
N TYR A 37 -1.81 -11.30 -12.09
CA TYR A 37 -3.27 -11.33 -12.25
C TYR A 37 -3.77 -10.00 -12.80
N ASN A 38 -4.69 -10.07 -13.77
CA ASN A 38 -5.31 -8.90 -14.36
C ASN A 38 -6.15 -8.15 -13.33
N THR A 39 -6.09 -6.83 -13.37
CA THR A 39 -6.88 -5.95 -12.51
C THR A 39 -7.98 -5.25 -13.33
N PRO A 40 -9.08 -4.79 -12.70
CA PRO A 40 -10.22 -4.20 -13.43
C PRO A 40 -9.87 -2.95 -14.24
N ASP A 41 -8.81 -2.25 -13.86
CA ASP A 41 -8.26 -1.06 -14.53
C ASP A 41 -7.35 -1.41 -15.74
N GLY A 42 -7.33 -2.68 -16.17
CA GLY A 42 -6.53 -3.13 -17.31
C GLY A 42 -5.04 -3.30 -17.01
N GLY A 43 -4.66 -3.18 -15.73
CA GLY A 43 -3.30 -3.43 -15.24
C GLY A 43 -3.10 -4.87 -14.79
N LYS A 44 -2.01 -5.08 -14.04
CA LYS A 44 -1.68 -6.35 -13.40
C LYS A 44 -1.25 -6.14 -11.96
N ARG A 45 -1.50 -7.15 -11.12
CA ARG A 45 -1.02 -7.21 -9.74
C ARG A 45 -0.33 -8.55 -9.44
N PRO A 46 0.49 -8.63 -8.39
CA PRO A 46 1.00 -9.90 -7.89
C PRO A 46 -0.13 -10.87 -7.50
N SER A 47 0.21 -12.15 -7.38
CA SER A 47 -0.73 -13.19 -6.97
C SER A 47 -1.34 -12.90 -5.59
N ALA A 48 -2.52 -13.45 -5.35
CA ALA A 48 -3.22 -13.22 -4.09
C ALA A 48 -2.40 -13.69 -2.88
N GLU A 49 -1.66 -14.79 -3.01
CA GLU A 49 -0.81 -15.36 -1.96
C GLU A 49 0.31 -14.41 -1.53
N ILE A 50 0.97 -13.74 -2.48
CA ILE A 50 2.00 -12.74 -2.19
C ILE A 50 1.41 -11.55 -1.44
N ILE A 51 0.27 -11.04 -1.93
CA ILE A 51 -0.40 -9.91 -1.32
C ILE A 51 -0.85 -10.29 0.11
N LEU A 52 -1.56 -11.41 0.27
CA LEU A 52 -2.06 -11.90 1.56
C LEU A 52 -0.94 -12.17 2.56
N GLY A 53 0.15 -12.80 2.13
CA GLY A 53 1.32 -13.03 2.98
C GLY A 53 1.93 -11.73 3.51
N ALA A 54 2.09 -10.72 2.65
CA ALA A 54 2.62 -9.43 3.06
C ALA A 54 1.66 -8.67 4.00
N ILE A 55 0.40 -8.51 3.61
CA ILE A 55 -0.57 -7.70 4.35
C ILE A 55 -0.96 -8.31 5.70
N THR A 56 -0.95 -9.64 5.85
CA THR A 56 -1.20 -10.27 7.15
C THR A 56 -0.03 -10.12 8.12
N ALA A 57 1.20 -10.00 7.60
CA ALA A 57 2.37 -9.65 8.41
C ALA A 57 2.38 -8.16 8.81
N LEU A 58 1.99 -7.27 7.90
CA LEU A 58 1.97 -5.81 8.12
C LEU A 58 0.78 -5.34 8.96
N GLU A 59 -0.34 -6.06 8.92
CA GLU A 59 -1.51 -5.80 9.76
C GLU A 59 -1.94 -7.07 10.50
N PRO A 60 -1.30 -7.38 11.65
CA PRO A 60 -1.57 -8.59 12.40
C PRO A 60 -3.03 -8.74 12.82
N LYS A 61 -3.80 -7.65 12.97
CA LYS A 61 -5.22 -7.76 13.34
C LYS A 61 -6.06 -8.36 12.21
N LEU A 62 -5.60 -8.30 10.97
CA LEU A 62 -6.26 -8.95 9.85
C LEU A 62 -6.17 -10.48 9.95
N SER A 63 -5.12 -11.02 10.59
CA SER A 63 -4.98 -12.47 10.78
C SER A 63 -6.16 -13.10 11.53
N PHE A 64 -6.81 -12.38 12.45
CA PHE A 64 -8.01 -12.84 13.15
C PHE A 64 -9.21 -13.05 12.22
N TRP A 65 -9.24 -12.40 11.06
CA TRP A 65 -10.30 -12.54 10.06
C TRP A 65 -9.96 -13.58 8.99
N MET A 66 -8.72 -14.05 8.91
CA MET A 66 -8.30 -15.00 7.88
C MET A 66 -8.99 -16.37 7.97
N PRO A 67 -9.15 -17.00 9.16
CA PRO A 67 -9.82 -18.29 9.26
C PRO A 67 -11.21 -18.35 8.61
N PRO A 68 -12.16 -17.45 8.95
CA PRO A 68 -13.48 -17.50 8.31
C PRO A 68 -13.41 -17.19 6.81
N PHE A 69 -12.49 -16.34 6.33
CA PHE A 69 -12.35 -16.11 4.89
C PHE A 69 -11.85 -17.35 4.14
N CYS A 70 -10.92 -18.11 4.73
CA CYS A 70 -10.43 -19.35 4.16
C CYS A 70 -11.51 -20.44 4.10
N GLU A 71 -12.43 -20.47 5.08
CA GLU A 71 -13.56 -21.41 5.09
C GLU A 71 -14.67 -21.00 4.10
N LEU A 72 -14.94 -19.71 3.95
CA LEU A 72 -16.02 -19.19 3.10
C LEU A 72 -15.67 -19.13 1.60
N SER A 73 -14.39 -19.05 1.24
CA SER A 73 -13.97 -18.98 -0.15
C SER A 73 -12.63 -19.66 -0.40
N SER A 74 -12.60 -20.54 -1.40
CA SER A 74 -11.38 -21.12 -1.93
C SER A 74 -10.66 -20.22 -2.95
N ASP A 75 -11.28 -19.09 -3.35
CA ASP A 75 -10.70 -18.18 -4.33
C ASP A 75 -10.14 -16.92 -3.65
N TYR A 76 -8.83 -16.93 -3.43
CA TYR A 76 -8.12 -15.80 -2.81
C TYR A 76 -8.22 -14.50 -3.63
N ASN A 77 -8.55 -14.55 -4.93
CA ASN A 77 -8.75 -13.32 -5.70
C ASN A 77 -10.01 -12.58 -5.27
N ASN A 78 -11.06 -13.29 -4.86
CA ASN A 78 -12.24 -12.68 -4.27
C ASN A 78 -11.91 -12.04 -2.92
N LEU A 79 -11.04 -12.66 -2.12
CA LEU A 79 -10.58 -12.08 -0.87
C LEU A 79 -9.79 -10.79 -1.10
N ILE A 80 -8.86 -10.77 -2.07
CA ILE A 80 -8.14 -9.54 -2.48
C ILE A 80 -9.10 -8.43 -2.88
N LYS A 81 -10.20 -8.75 -3.59
CA LYS A 81 -11.25 -7.79 -3.93
C LYS A 81 -11.98 -7.26 -2.70
N VAL A 82 -12.38 -8.13 -1.76
CA VAL A 82 -13.05 -7.74 -0.50
C VAL A 82 -12.16 -6.82 0.34
N LEU A 83 -10.85 -7.10 0.38
CA LEU A 83 -9.86 -6.29 1.08
C LEU A 83 -9.53 -4.97 0.37
N GLY A 84 -10.04 -4.74 -0.84
CA GLY A 84 -9.78 -3.51 -1.61
C GLY A 84 -8.37 -3.46 -2.21
N LEU A 85 -7.72 -4.60 -2.41
CA LEU A 85 -6.34 -4.72 -2.89
C LEU A 85 -6.25 -5.17 -4.37
N ASN A 86 -7.39 -5.19 -5.08
CA ASN A 86 -7.47 -5.63 -6.48
C ASN A 86 -7.21 -4.46 -7.45
N PHE A 87 -6.03 -3.85 -7.36
CA PHE A 87 -5.59 -2.75 -8.21
C PHE A 87 -4.15 -2.97 -8.68
N ASN A 88 -3.73 -2.25 -9.73
CA ASN A 88 -2.35 -2.28 -10.19
C ASN A 88 -1.46 -1.41 -9.27
N PRO A 89 -0.49 -1.99 -8.53
CA PRO A 89 0.33 -1.22 -7.60
C PRO A 89 1.25 -0.20 -8.30
N GLU A 90 1.68 -0.46 -9.54
CA GLU A 90 2.50 0.51 -10.29
C GLU A 90 1.69 1.76 -10.66
N THR A 91 0.43 1.57 -11.06
CA THR A 91 -0.47 2.66 -11.40
C THR A 91 -0.73 3.54 -10.17
N GLU A 92 -1.05 2.94 -9.02
CA GLU A 92 -1.33 3.68 -7.79
C GLU A 92 -0.09 4.38 -7.22
N LEU A 93 1.10 3.77 -7.31
CA LEU A 93 2.34 4.44 -6.91
C LEU A 93 2.64 5.66 -7.78
N LYS A 94 2.45 5.55 -9.10
CA LYS A 94 2.59 6.69 -10.00
C LYS A 94 1.61 7.82 -9.65
N LYS A 95 0.36 7.49 -9.33
CA LYS A 95 -0.63 8.49 -8.87
C LYS A 95 -0.15 9.21 -7.60
N ARG A 96 0.36 8.47 -6.61
CA ARG A 96 0.92 9.07 -5.38
C ARG A 96 2.09 10.00 -5.67
N GLU A 97 2.98 9.62 -6.59
CA GLU A 97 4.10 10.47 -7.01
C GLU A 97 3.60 11.76 -7.68
N GLU A 98 2.61 11.66 -8.57
CA GLU A 98 1.97 12.82 -9.21
C GLU A 98 1.25 13.73 -8.21
N GLU A 99 0.56 13.16 -7.21
CA GLU A 99 -0.10 13.91 -6.14
C GLU A 99 0.92 14.67 -5.27
N ARG A 100 2.02 14.02 -4.90
CA ARG A 100 3.13 14.64 -4.17
C ARG A 100 3.77 15.76 -4.97
N ALA A 101 3.93 15.59 -6.28
CA ALA A 101 4.46 16.62 -7.17
C ALA A 101 3.52 17.84 -7.28
N LYS A 102 2.19 17.63 -7.25
CA LYS A 102 1.17 18.69 -7.32
C LYS A 102 1.01 19.46 -6.01
N ASN A 103 1.32 18.83 -4.87
CA ASN A 103 1.22 19.44 -3.53
C ASN A 103 2.57 19.41 -2.79
N PRO A 104 3.51 20.32 -3.10
CA PRO A 104 4.84 20.37 -2.47
C PRO A 104 4.83 20.61 -0.95
N GLN A 105 3.70 21.01 -0.35
CA GLN A 105 3.58 21.12 1.12
C GLN A 105 3.51 19.75 1.81
N LEU A 106 3.22 18.65 1.10
CA LEU A 106 3.34 17.29 1.63
C LEU A 106 4.78 16.74 1.54
N ASN A 107 5.68 17.48 0.87
CA ASN A 107 7.10 17.18 0.74
C ASN A 107 7.95 17.84 1.82
N SER A 108 7.37 18.60 2.76
CA SER A 108 8.16 19.05 3.90
C SER A 108 8.48 17.83 4.73
N SER A 109 9.71 17.33 4.58
CA SER A 109 10.30 16.54 5.64
C SER A 109 10.26 17.35 6.93
N ASP A 110 10.21 16.72 8.10
CA ASP A 110 10.30 17.44 9.39
C ASP A 110 11.49 18.43 9.40
N THR A 111 12.54 18.13 8.65
CA THR A 111 13.69 18.99 8.39
C THR A 111 13.36 20.31 7.70
N ASP A 112 12.42 20.35 6.75
CA ASP A 112 12.03 21.59 6.04
C ASP A 112 11.20 22.53 6.92
N GLU A 113 10.38 21.97 7.81
CA GLU A 113 9.65 22.78 8.81
C GLU A 113 10.59 23.34 9.88
N ILE A 114 11.51 22.51 10.39
CA ILE A 114 12.54 22.95 11.36
C ILE A 114 13.41 24.05 10.74
N GLU A 115 13.79 23.92 9.47
CA GLU A 115 14.64 24.92 8.81
C GLU A 115 13.88 26.24 8.55
N ARG A 116 12.58 26.19 8.24
CA ARG A 116 11.73 27.38 8.17
C ARG A 116 11.60 28.08 9.52
N ILE A 117 11.37 27.33 10.60
CA ILE A 117 11.27 27.88 11.96
C ILE A 117 12.60 28.54 12.37
N ARG A 118 13.75 27.90 12.06
CA ARG A 118 15.08 28.49 12.31
C ARG A 118 15.27 29.81 11.60
N GLN A 119 14.86 29.92 10.33
CA GLN A 119 14.98 31.16 9.56
C GLN A 119 14.10 32.28 10.10
N GLN A 120 12.89 31.97 10.59
CA GLN A 120 12.00 32.97 11.20
C GLN A 120 12.56 33.52 12.52
N LEU A 121 13.15 32.65 13.35
CA LEU A 121 13.83 33.06 14.59
C LEU A 121 15.06 33.95 14.32
N GLN A 122 15.82 33.68 13.25
CA GLN A 122 16.97 34.51 12.86
C GLN A 122 16.57 35.89 12.34
N LYS A 123 15.37 36.03 11.77
CA LYS A 123 14.84 37.31 11.28
C LYS A 123 14.10 38.12 12.35
N GLY A 124 13.85 37.54 13.53
CA GLY A 124 13.08 38.19 14.59
C GLY A 124 11.60 38.41 14.23
N GLU A 125 11.05 37.58 13.34
CA GLU A 125 9.68 37.72 12.80
C GLU A 125 8.65 36.84 13.54
N LEU A 126 8.93 36.44 14.80
CA LEU A 126 7.99 35.71 15.65
C LEU A 126 7.43 36.58 16.78
#